data_AF-A0A843GHG3-F1
#
_entry.id   AF-A0A843GHG3-F1
#
_cell.length_a   1.000
_cell.length_b   1.000
_cell.length_c   1.000
_cell.angle_alpha   90.00
_cell.angle_beta   90.00
_cell.angle_gamma   90.00
#
_symmetry.space_group_name_H-M   'P 1'
#
loop_
_entity.id
_entity.type
_entity.pdbx_description
1 polymer ?
#
loop_
_entity_poly.entity_id
_entity_poly.type
_entity_poly.pdbx_seq_one_letter_code
_entity_poly.pdbx_strand_id
1 'polypeptide(L)'
;MATAKITLIGFNNYYENLWDLLIVPSGINKQELINNILLKGGEFEVLYSNPEFMKNMIGVWSSKWMHTMERWVKALSINYDPLENYDRREEWLDENKRSGKTDRIEHAMGSDYSVSNGSGSTENARSAFDASDYSPHDKSDSTSEGTNNSNSTTSADGTINENESGTNKRTGRAHGNIGVTTSQQMLESELEIARWNLYDEITDLFLSEFCIYTY
;
A
#
# COMPACT_ATOMS: atom_id res chain seq x y z
N MET A 1 -28.11 45.77 8.52
CA MET A 1 -27.05 46.22 7.61
C MET A 1 -26.96 45.21 6.49
N ALA A 2 -27.23 45.60 5.24
CA ALA A 2 -27.00 44.73 4.10
C ALA A 2 -25.49 44.62 3.91
N THR A 3 -24.92 43.46 4.20
CA THR A 3 -23.54 43.12 3.89
C THR A 3 -23.37 43.11 2.37
N ALA A 4 -22.43 43.88 1.84
CA ALA A 4 -22.08 43.82 0.43
C ALA A 4 -21.64 42.39 0.10
N LYS A 5 -22.28 41.79 -0.89
CA LYS A 5 -21.96 40.44 -1.35
C LYS A 5 -20.74 40.52 -2.27
N ILE A 6 -19.73 39.73 -1.96
CA ILE A 6 -18.45 39.69 -2.68
C ILE A 6 -18.27 38.30 -3.26
N THR A 7 -17.74 38.23 -4.48
CA THR A 7 -17.40 36.97 -5.14
C THR A 7 -16.09 36.43 -4.60
N LEU A 8 -15.84 35.12 -4.71
CA LEU A 8 -14.60 34.52 -4.24
C LEU A 8 -13.35 35.10 -4.92
N ILE A 9 -13.41 35.37 -6.23
CA ILE A 9 -12.34 36.08 -6.97
C ILE A 9 -12.15 37.50 -6.43
N GLY A 10 -13.24 38.23 -6.19
CA GLY A 10 -13.17 39.56 -5.58
C GLY A 10 -12.46 39.48 -4.23
N PHE A 11 -12.84 38.52 -3.41
CA PHE A 11 -12.26 38.30 -2.09
C PHE A 11 -10.76 38.00 -2.15
N ASN A 12 -10.36 37.13 -3.07
CA ASN A 12 -8.96 36.77 -3.29
C ASN A 12 -8.10 37.96 -3.75
N ASN A 13 -8.66 38.82 -4.61
CA ASN A 13 -7.95 40.00 -5.11
C ASN A 13 -7.80 41.11 -4.06
N TYR A 14 -8.77 41.24 -3.14
CA TYR A 14 -8.72 42.25 -2.07
C TYR A 14 -7.96 41.79 -0.83
N TYR A 15 -7.77 40.49 -0.63
CA TYR A 15 -7.15 39.93 0.58
C TYR A 15 -6.12 38.85 0.23
N GLU A 16 -4.85 39.28 0.10
CA GLU A 16 -3.72 38.41 -0.30
C GLU A 16 -3.48 37.23 0.66
N ASN A 17 -3.81 37.41 1.94
CA ASN A 17 -3.51 36.46 3.01
C ASN A 17 -4.68 35.49 3.31
N LEU A 18 -5.64 35.35 2.38
CA LEU A 18 -6.86 34.56 2.57
C LEU A 18 -6.54 33.09 2.84
N TRP A 19 -5.57 32.55 2.11
CA TRP A 19 -5.27 31.13 2.07
C TRP A 19 -4.15 30.71 3.03
N ASP A 20 -3.63 31.59 3.89
CA ASP A 20 -2.48 31.26 4.76
C ASP A 20 -2.77 30.06 5.67
N LEU A 21 -3.99 30.01 6.23
CA LEU A 21 -4.42 28.94 7.13
C LEU A 21 -4.89 27.68 6.41
N LEU A 22 -4.93 27.68 5.07
CA LEU A 22 -5.23 26.48 4.29
C LEU A 22 -4.05 25.50 4.40
N ILE A 23 -4.28 24.36 5.02
CA ILE A 23 -3.36 23.24 5.15
C ILE A 23 -3.81 22.13 4.20
N VAL A 24 -2.86 21.50 3.52
CA VAL A 24 -3.11 20.37 2.63
C VAL A 24 -2.10 19.26 2.92
N PRO A 25 -2.45 17.98 2.72
CA PRO A 25 -1.55 16.86 2.97
C PRO A 25 -0.40 16.78 1.95
N SER A 26 0.67 16.08 2.32
CA SER A 26 1.79 15.79 1.43
C SER A 26 1.31 14.99 0.22
N GLY A 27 1.43 15.57 -0.98
CA GLY A 27 0.96 15.00 -2.25
C GLY A 27 -0.03 15.90 -3.00
N ILE A 28 -0.64 16.88 -2.32
CA ILE A 28 -1.50 17.89 -2.95
C ILE A 28 -0.74 19.21 -3.06
N ASN A 29 -0.71 19.79 -4.25
CA ASN A 29 -0.14 21.12 -4.44
C ASN A 29 -1.16 22.18 -4.00
N LYS A 30 -0.83 22.92 -2.93
CA LYS A 30 -1.67 23.98 -2.37
C LYS A 30 -2.07 25.03 -3.42
N GLN A 31 -1.14 25.45 -4.28
CA GLN A 31 -1.41 26.47 -5.29
C GLN A 31 -2.33 25.95 -6.38
N GLU A 32 -2.14 24.70 -6.81
CA GLU A 32 -3.00 24.07 -7.81
C GLU A 32 -4.44 23.92 -7.29
N LEU A 33 -4.59 23.55 -6.01
CA LEU A 33 -5.90 23.48 -5.37
C LEU A 33 -6.58 24.85 -5.30
N ILE A 34 -5.85 25.90 -4.90
CA ILE A 34 -6.38 27.27 -4.87
C ILE A 34 -6.82 27.71 -6.28
N ASN A 35 -5.99 27.44 -7.29
CA ASN A 35 -6.32 27.76 -8.67
C ASN A 35 -7.58 27.03 -9.16
N ASN A 36 -7.71 25.74 -8.85
CA ASN A 36 -8.91 24.96 -9.20
C ASN A 36 -10.17 25.51 -8.49
N ILE A 37 -10.08 25.85 -7.20
CA ILE A 37 -11.16 26.49 -6.44
C ILE A 37 -11.59 27.81 -7.08
N LEU A 38 -10.63 28.67 -7.43
CA LEU A 38 -10.91 29.95 -8.09
C LEU A 38 -11.47 29.76 -9.51
N LEU A 39 -11.02 28.73 -10.24
CA LEU A 39 -11.51 28.42 -11.58
C LEU A 39 -12.98 27.97 -11.55
N LYS A 40 -13.35 27.06 -10.65
CA LYS A 40 -14.73 26.53 -10.56
C LYS A 40 -15.68 27.48 -9.82
N GLY A 41 -15.23 28.10 -8.73
CA GLY A 41 -16.10 28.84 -7.83
C GLY A 41 -15.81 30.33 -7.70
N GLY A 42 -14.95 30.86 -8.55
CA GLY A 42 -14.51 32.25 -8.48
C GLY A 42 -15.63 33.28 -8.56
N GLU A 43 -16.67 33.00 -9.35
CA GLU A 43 -17.83 33.89 -9.52
C GLU A 43 -18.89 33.72 -8.42
N PHE A 44 -18.81 32.66 -7.61
CA PHE A 44 -19.80 32.43 -6.56
C PHE A 44 -19.65 33.40 -5.39
N GLU A 45 -20.80 33.76 -4.83
CA GLU A 45 -20.88 34.58 -3.62
C GLU A 45 -20.39 33.78 -2.42
N VAL A 46 -19.51 34.38 -1.63
CA VAL A 46 -19.03 33.78 -0.38
C VAL A 46 -20.07 33.92 0.73
N LEU A 47 -20.21 32.89 1.56
CA LEU A 47 -21.12 32.86 2.70
C LEU A 47 -20.74 33.91 3.76
N TYR A 48 -19.43 34.10 3.97
CA TYR A 48 -18.90 35.01 4.97
C TYR A 48 -18.24 36.23 4.32
N SER A 49 -18.86 37.40 4.43
CA SER A 49 -18.33 38.65 3.87
C SER A 49 -17.14 39.22 4.64
N ASN A 50 -16.82 38.71 5.84
CA ASN A 50 -15.69 39.18 6.65
C ASN A 50 -14.40 38.38 6.34
N PRO A 51 -13.32 39.02 5.86
CA PRO A 51 -12.06 38.35 5.48
C PRO A 51 -11.36 37.57 6.58
N GLU A 52 -11.25 38.15 7.78
CA GLU A 52 -10.57 37.48 8.89
C GLU A 52 -11.34 36.25 9.36
N PHE A 53 -12.67 36.37 9.42
CA PHE A 53 -13.53 35.26 9.78
C PHE A 53 -13.46 34.14 8.74
N MET A 54 -13.54 34.49 7.45
CA MET A 54 -13.44 33.54 6.35
C MET A 54 -12.09 32.80 6.37
N LYS A 55 -10.97 33.53 6.53
CA LYS A 55 -9.63 32.94 6.67
C LYS A 55 -9.57 31.91 7.80
N ASN A 56 -10.10 32.25 8.98
CA ASN A 56 -10.15 31.33 10.12
C ASN A 56 -11.00 30.09 9.81
N MET A 57 -12.15 30.27 9.16
CA MET A 57 -13.01 29.16 8.79
C MET A 57 -12.40 28.25 7.73
N ILE A 58 -11.65 28.80 6.76
CA ILE A 58 -10.87 28.00 5.79
C ILE A 58 -9.86 27.11 6.54
N GLY A 59 -9.18 27.65 7.57
CA GLY A 59 -8.27 26.87 8.40
C GLY A 59 -8.94 25.76 9.20
N VAL A 60 -10.12 26.02 9.77
CA VAL A 60 -10.93 25.00 10.46
C VAL A 60 -11.41 23.92 9.50
N TRP A 61 -11.91 24.31 8.31
CA TRP A 61 -12.35 23.39 7.27
C TRP A 61 -11.20 22.49 6.79
N SER A 62 -10.05 23.09 6.51
CA SER A 62 -8.85 22.36 6.13
C SER A 62 -8.45 21.34 7.20
N SER A 63 -8.45 21.74 8.48
CA SER A 63 -8.14 20.85 9.59
C SER A 63 -9.17 19.71 9.73
N LYS A 64 -10.46 20.00 9.52
CA LYS A 64 -11.56 19.02 9.52
C LYS A 64 -11.37 17.96 8.44
N TRP A 65 -10.99 18.36 7.23
CA TRP A 65 -10.86 17.47 6.07
C TRP A 65 -9.48 16.85 5.90
N MET A 66 -8.47 17.29 6.66
CA MET A 66 -7.09 16.82 6.57
C MET A 66 -6.97 15.29 6.57
N HIS A 67 -7.60 14.62 7.55
CA HIS A 67 -7.54 13.16 7.65
C HIS A 67 -8.14 12.47 6.42
N THR A 68 -9.24 13.01 5.89
CA THR A 68 -9.91 12.47 4.71
C THR A 68 -9.03 12.64 3.47
N MET A 69 -8.48 13.84 3.25
CA MET A 69 -7.58 14.11 2.13
C MET A 69 -6.32 13.23 2.18
N GLU A 70 -5.73 13.03 3.37
CA GLU A 70 -4.61 12.10 3.53
C GLU A 70 -4.95 10.67 3.13
N ARG A 71 -6.15 10.19 3.49
CA ARG A 71 -6.59 8.84 3.10
C ARG A 71 -6.78 8.72 1.59
N TRP A 72 -7.31 9.75 0.94
CA TRP A 72 -7.45 9.79 -0.51
C TRP A 72 -6.12 9.76 -1.24
N VAL A 73 -5.16 10.60 -0.81
CA VAL A 73 -3.80 10.60 -1.38
C VAL A 73 -3.15 9.23 -1.19
N LYS A 74 -3.24 8.66 0.02
CA LYS A 74 -2.70 7.33 0.30
C LYS A 74 -3.32 6.26 -0.59
N ALA A 75 -4.64 6.28 -0.79
CA ALA A 75 -5.35 5.33 -1.63
C ALA A 75 -4.92 5.44 -3.11
N LEU A 76 -4.82 6.66 -3.64
CA LEU A 76 -4.38 6.92 -5.01
C LEU A 76 -2.89 6.63 -5.25
N SER A 77 -2.08 6.56 -4.20
CA SER A 77 -0.64 6.27 -4.29
C SER A 77 -0.30 4.78 -4.15
N ILE A 78 -1.29 3.90 -4.01
CA ILE A 78 -1.06 2.46 -3.88
C ILE A 78 -0.58 1.92 -5.23
N ASN A 79 0.55 1.20 -5.22
CA ASN A 79 1.01 0.47 -6.39
C ASN A 79 0.35 -0.91 -6.44
N TYR A 80 -0.31 -1.23 -7.55
CA TYR A 80 -0.88 -2.55 -7.84
C TYR A 80 -0.91 -2.77 -9.35
N ASP A 81 -1.07 -4.04 -9.76
CA ASP A 81 -1.23 -4.41 -11.16
C ASP A 81 -2.73 -4.43 -11.52
N PRO A 82 -3.25 -3.53 -12.39
CA PRO A 82 -4.68 -3.35 -12.59
C PRO A 82 -5.44 -4.55 -13.16
N LEU A 83 -4.71 -5.50 -13.75
CA LEU A 83 -5.27 -6.72 -14.36
C LEU A 83 -5.12 -7.95 -13.47
N GLU A 84 -4.70 -7.79 -12.22
CA GLU A 84 -4.63 -8.87 -11.24
C GLU A 84 -5.66 -8.65 -10.14
N ASN A 85 -6.62 -9.56 -10.01
CA ASN A 85 -7.62 -9.55 -8.93
C ASN A 85 -7.20 -10.43 -7.73
N TYR A 86 -6.03 -11.03 -7.80
CA TYR A 86 -5.57 -12.01 -6.84
C TYR A 86 -4.09 -11.84 -6.58
N ASP A 87 -3.74 -11.59 -5.32
CA ASP A 87 -2.38 -11.69 -4.81
C ASP A 87 -2.46 -12.36 -3.43
N ARG A 88 -2.09 -13.64 -3.38
CA ARG A 88 -1.99 -14.42 -2.14
C ARG A 88 -0.52 -14.58 -1.78
N ARG A 89 -0.17 -14.15 -0.57
CA ARG A 89 1.14 -14.35 0.04
C ARG A 89 1.02 -15.36 1.17
N GLU A 90 1.80 -16.42 1.11
CA GLU A 90 1.86 -17.49 2.10
C GLU A 90 3.27 -17.55 2.68
N GLU A 91 3.38 -17.63 3.99
CA GLU A 91 4.65 -17.80 4.70
C GLU A 91 4.53 -19.05 5.57
N TRP A 92 5.49 -19.95 5.43
CA TRP A 92 5.61 -21.15 6.24
C TRP A 92 6.95 -21.13 6.98
N LEU A 93 6.89 -21.49 8.25
CA LEU A 93 8.05 -21.71 9.09
C LEU A 93 8.01 -23.16 9.58
N ASP A 94 8.89 -23.99 9.03
CA ASP A 94 9.06 -25.38 9.46
C ASP A 94 10.26 -25.45 10.40
N GLU A 95 10.01 -25.75 11.68
CA GLU A 95 11.05 -26.04 12.67
C GLU A 95 11.11 -27.54 12.97
N ASN A 96 12.24 -28.16 12.65
CA ASN A 96 12.50 -29.56 12.97
C ASN A 96 13.56 -29.66 14.07
N LYS A 97 13.22 -30.31 15.18
CA LYS A 97 14.16 -30.67 16.24
C LYS A 97 14.16 -32.18 16.43
N ARG A 98 15.32 -32.80 16.26
CA ARG A 98 15.55 -34.22 16.52
C ARG A 98 16.71 -34.37 17.50
N SER A 99 16.47 -35.12 18.57
CA SER A 99 17.50 -35.48 19.54
C SER A 99 17.48 -36.99 19.70
N GLY A 100 18.63 -37.62 19.51
CA GLY A 100 18.81 -39.07 19.56
C GLY A 100 20.01 -39.43 20.43
N LYS A 101 19.88 -40.54 21.16
CA LYS A 101 20.97 -41.15 21.94
C LYS A 101 21.14 -42.59 21.49
N THR A 102 22.34 -42.94 21.07
CA THR A 102 22.69 -44.31 20.66
C THR A 102 23.93 -44.76 21.40
N ASP A 103 23.89 -45.95 22.01
CA ASP A 103 25.05 -46.52 22.69
C ASP A 103 25.81 -47.43 21.70
N ARG A 104 27.06 -47.09 21.38
CA ARG A 104 27.96 -47.89 20.53
C ARG A 104 29.25 -48.19 21.28
N ILE A 105 29.66 -49.45 21.34
CA ILE A 105 30.92 -49.86 21.99
C ILE A 105 32.07 -49.63 21.01
N GLU A 106 32.44 -48.38 20.77
CA GLU A 106 33.64 -48.01 20.00
C GLU A 106 34.46 -46.97 20.77
N HIS A 107 35.74 -47.27 21.02
CA HIS A 107 36.68 -46.38 21.71
C HIS A 107 37.22 -45.31 20.76
N ALA A 108 36.39 -44.35 20.38
CA ALA A 108 36.81 -43.17 19.61
C ALA A 108 36.14 -41.89 20.16
N MET A 109 36.93 -40.95 20.66
CA MET A 109 36.48 -39.62 21.09
C MET A 109 36.53 -38.65 19.91
N GLY A 110 35.42 -37.96 19.66
CA GLY A 110 35.30 -36.94 18.62
C GLY A 110 34.04 -36.10 18.77
N SER A 111 34.10 -34.87 18.26
CA SER A 111 32.95 -33.99 18.08
C SER A 111 32.86 -33.61 16.61
N ASP A 112 31.72 -33.85 15.98
CA ASP A 112 31.45 -33.44 14.61
C ASP A 112 30.35 -32.39 14.58
N TYR A 113 30.62 -31.30 13.88
CA TYR A 113 29.71 -30.16 13.74
C TYR A 113 29.57 -29.84 12.26
N SER A 114 28.35 -29.98 11.74
CA SER A 114 28.05 -29.68 10.36
C SER A 114 26.90 -28.68 10.25
N VAL A 115 27.10 -27.67 9.42
CA VAL A 115 26.08 -26.69 9.03
C VAL A 115 25.87 -26.85 7.54
N SER A 116 24.63 -27.10 7.14
CA SER A 116 24.25 -27.12 5.73
C SER A 116 23.19 -26.04 5.47
N ASN A 117 23.48 -25.20 4.47
CA ASN A 117 22.58 -24.17 4.00
C ASN A 117 22.08 -24.58 2.61
N GLY A 118 20.77 -24.52 2.41
CA GLY A 118 20.14 -24.78 1.12
C GLY A 118 19.23 -23.64 0.74
N SER A 119 19.36 -23.17 -0.51
CA SER A 119 18.41 -22.24 -1.13
C SER A 119 17.85 -22.88 -2.40
N GLY A 120 16.55 -22.71 -2.61
CA GLY A 120 15.86 -23.18 -3.81
C GLY A 120 14.73 -22.24 -4.19
N SER A 121 14.60 -21.99 -5.49
CA SER A 121 13.46 -21.27 -6.06
C SER A 121 12.75 -22.15 -7.09
N THR A 122 11.44 -22.02 -7.17
CA THR A 122 10.63 -22.67 -8.20
C THR A 122 9.56 -21.70 -8.65
N GLU A 123 9.48 -21.50 -9.96
CA GLU A 123 8.45 -20.69 -10.62
C GLU A 123 7.55 -21.62 -11.42
N ASN A 124 6.24 -21.53 -11.19
CA ASN A 124 5.21 -22.22 -11.96
C ASN A 124 4.28 -21.18 -12.61
N ALA A 125 4.13 -21.27 -13.93
CA ALA A 125 3.34 -20.33 -14.70
C ALA A 125 2.39 -21.07 -15.67
N ARG A 126 1.18 -20.54 -15.86
CA ARG A 126 0.18 -21.11 -16.79
C ARG A 126 -0.10 -20.13 -17.93
N SER A 127 0.24 -20.48 -19.17
CA SER A 127 -0.05 -19.67 -20.36
C SER A 127 -1.17 -20.29 -21.22
N ALA A 128 -1.82 -19.48 -22.05
CA ALA A 128 -2.84 -19.96 -23.00
C ALA A 128 -2.20 -20.77 -24.15
N PHE A 129 -2.95 -21.76 -24.69
CA PHE A 129 -2.44 -22.71 -25.69
C PHE A 129 -2.14 -22.07 -27.06
N ASP A 130 -2.71 -20.90 -27.31
CA ASP A 130 -2.67 -20.13 -28.55
C ASP A 130 -1.72 -18.91 -28.50
N ALA A 131 -1.06 -18.66 -27.37
CA ALA A 131 -0.08 -17.58 -27.25
C ALA A 131 1.25 -17.98 -27.91
N SER A 132 1.70 -17.20 -28.91
CA SER A 132 3.01 -17.38 -29.54
C SER A 132 4.18 -17.03 -28.62
N ASP A 133 3.92 -16.20 -27.60
CA ASP A 133 4.87 -15.70 -26.63
C ASP A 133 4.44 -16.01 -25.18
N TYR A 134 5.41 -16.02 -24.26
CA TYR A 134 5.17 -16.27 -22.83
C TYR A 134 4.23 -15.19 -22.24
N SER A 135 2.97 -15.57 -21.97
CA SER A 135 1.94 -14.71 -21.39
C SER A 135 1.17 -15.50 -20.33
N PRO A 136 1.73 -15.58 -19.10
CA PRO A 136 1.10 -16.34 -18.04
C PRO A 136 -0.15 -15.64 -17.52
N HIS A 137 -1.24 -16.39 -17.40
CA HIS A 137 -2.50 -15.96 -16.79
C HIS A 137 -2.42 -15.96 -15.25
N ASP A 138 -1.64 -16.90 -14.70
CA ASP A 138 -1.37 -17.04 -13.27
C ASP A 138 0.10 -17.40 -13.06
N LYS A 139 0.70 -16.85 -12.00
CA LYS A 139 2.08 -17.14 -11.59
C LYS A 139 2.13 -17.53 -10.11
N SER A 140 2.89 -18.59 -9.83
CA SER A 140 3.21 -19.04 -8.47
C SER A 140 4.71 -19.14 -8.30
N ASP A 141 5.23 -18.32 -7.40
CA ASP A 141 6.63 -18.34 -6.99
C ASP A 141 6.74 -18.96 -5.60
N SER A 142 7.68 -19.89 -5.44
CA SER A 142 8.04 -20.45 -4.15
C SER A 142 9.55 -20.31 -3.95
N THR A 143 9.96 -19.72 -2.83
CA THR A 143 11.35 -19.72 -2.38
C THR A 143 11.45 -20.42 -1.04
N SER A 144 12.53 -21.19 -0.86
CA SER A 144 12.84 -21.88 0.38
C SER A 144 14.27 -21.61 0.75
N GLU A 145 14.47 -21.20 2.00
CA GLU A 145 15.77 -21.05 2.63
C GLU A 145 15.78 -21.90 3.89
N GLY A 146 16.76 -22.80 3.97
CA GLY A 146 16.89 -23.73 5.09
C GLY A 146 18.31 -23.75 5.62
N THR A 147 18.41 -23.76 6.95
CA THR A 147 19.66 -23.99 7.68
C THR A 147 19.45 -25.20 8.56
N ASN A 148 20.26 -26.25 8.34
CA ASN A 148 20.31 -27.42 9.21
C ASN A 148 21.62 -27.42 9.96
N ASN A 149 21.52 -27.58 11.28
CA ASN A 149 22.65 -27.70 12.16
C ASN A 149 22.63 -29.08 12.82
N SER A 150 23.70 -29.84 12.62
CA SER A 150 23.85 -31.17 13.16
C SER A 150 25.12 -31.23 14.00
N ASN A 151 24.95 -31.56 15.28
CA ASN A 151 26.03 -31.73 16.22
C ASN A 151 26.01 -33.16 16.78
N SER A 152 27.12 -33.87 16.63
CA SER A 152 27.31 -35.21 17.16
C SER A 152 28.51 -35.23 18.09
N THR A 153 28.32 -35.78 19.28
CA THR A 153 29.39 -35.90 20.30
C THR A 153 29.49 -37.34 20.78
N THR A 154 30.72 -37.89 20.77
CA THR A 154 31.00 -39.23 21.29
C THR A 154 31.70 -39.15 22.64
N SER A 155 31.18 -39.87 23.63
CA SER A 155 31.75 -39.93 24.99
C SER A 155 32.71 -41.13 25.13
N ALA A 156 33.63 -41.07 26.09
CA ALA A 156 34.62 -42.14 26.33
C ALA A 156 33.99 -43.51 26.68
N ASP A 157 32.73 -43.51 27.12
CA ASP A 157 31.90 -44.69 27.42
C ASP A 157 31.13 -45.24 26.19
N GLY A 158 31.39 -44.71 24.98
CA GLY A 158 30.75 -45.16 23.74
C GLY A 158 29.35 -44.58 23.48
N THR A 159 28.86 -43.71 24.35
CA THR A 159 27.60 -42.99 24.14
C THR A 159 27.72 -41.95 23.02
N ILE A 160 26.84 -42.01 22.03
CA ILE A 160 26.69 -41.01 20.96
C ILE A 160 25.43 -40.18 21.24
N ASN A 161 25.61 -38.86 21.34
CA ASN A 161 24.49 -37.91 21.40
C ASN A 161 24.41 -37.13 20.09
N GLU A 162 23.28 -37.25 19.40
CA GLU A 162 22.99 -36.56 18.15
C GLU A 162 21.90 -35.52 18.39
N ASN A 163 22.21 -34.26 18.08
CA ASN A 163 21.23 -33.18 18.06
C ASN A 163 21.20 -32.58 16.66
N GLU A 164 20.05 -32.66 16.02
CA GLU A 164 19.75 -32.05 14.74
C GLU A 164 18.66 -30.99 14.94
N SER A 165 18.96 -29.75 14.55
CA SER A 165 18.01 -28.66 14.53
C SER A 165 18.01 -28.05 13.15
N GLY A 166 16.86 -28.06 12.48
CA GLY A 166 16.65 -27.45 11.18
C GLY A 166 15.57 -26.38 11.28
N THR A 167 15.82 -25.24 10.66
CA THR A 167 14.80 -24.22 10.41
C THR A 167 14.70 -24.03 8.92
N ASN A 168 13.50 -24.21 8.36
CA ASN A 168 13.20 -23.94 6.97
C ASN A 168 12.13 -22.85 6.90
N LYS A 169 12.48 -21.75 6.25
CA LYS A 169 11.55 -20.67 5.93
C LYS A 169 11.17 -20.80 4.47
N ARG A 170 9.86 -20.88 4.20
CA ARG A 170 9.31 -20.90 2.84
C ARG A 170 8.37 -19.74 2.66
N THR A 171 8.50 -19.04 1.54
CA THR A 171 7.53 -18.02 1.14
C THR A 171 6.97 -18.41 -0.22
N GLY A 172 5.64 -18.31 -0.33
CA GLY A 172 4.89 -18.52 -1.56
C GLY A 172 4.16 -17.25 -1.95
N ARG A 173 4.20 -16.89 -3.23
CA ARG A 173 3.33 -15.85 -3.79
C ARG A 173 2.58 -16.44 -4.97
N ALA A 174 1.25 -16.37 -4.94
CA ALA A 174 0.40 -16.74 -6.04
C ALA A 174 -0.41 -15.51 -6.45
N HIS A 175 -0.24 -15.04 -7.70
CA HIS A 175 -0.94 -13.87 -8.20
C HIS A 175 -1.44 -14.08 -9.63
N GLY A 176 -2.48 -13.32 -10.02
CA GLY A 176 -3.15 -13.45 -11.31
C GLY A 176 -4.63 -13.06 -11.29
N ASN A 177 -5.42 -13.63 -12.18
CA ASN A 177 -6.87 -13.42 -12.24
C ASN A 177 -7.62 -14.74 -11.98
N ILE A 178 -8.45 -14.79 -10.93
CA ILE A 178 -9.21 -16.01 -10.55
C ILE A 178 -10.32 -16.36 -11.57
N GLY A 179 -10.54 -15.53 -12.60
CA GLY A 179 -11.50 -15.80 -13.68
C GLY A 179 -12.96 -15.49 -13.31
N VAL A 180 -13.20 -14.85 -12.17
CA VAL A 180 -14.52 -14.33 -11.77
C VAL A 180 -14.79 -12.95 -12.38
N THR A 181 -13.72 -12.16 -12.57
CA THR A 181 -13.77 -10.84 -13.20
C THR A 181 -13.06 -10.90 -14.53
N THR A 182 -13.71 -10.44 -15.60
CA THR A 182 -13.02 -10.34 -16.91
C THR A 182 -11.99 -9.21 -16.87
N SER A 183 -10.91 -9.33 -17.63
CA SER A 183 -9.90 -8.25 -17.75
C SER A 183 -10.52 -6.93 -18.20
N GLN A 184 -11.62 -6.97 -18.98
CA GLN A 184 -12.37 -5.79 -19.38
C GLN A 184 -13.04 -5.09 -18.19
N GLN A 185 -13.73 -5.85 -17.32
CA GLN A 185 -14.36 -5.29 -16.12
C GLN A 185 -13.35 -4.71 -15.13
N MET A 186 -12.18 -5.33 -14.98
CA MET A 186 -11.11 -4.77 -14.14
C MET A 186 -10.55 -3.48 -14.73
N LEU A 187 -10.32 -3.44 -16.04
CA LEU A 187 -9.85 -2.25 -16.73
C LEU A 187 -10.89 -1.11 -16.67
N GLU A 188 -12.18 -1.41 -16.76
CA GLU A 188 -13.24 -0.42 -16.54
C GLU A 188 -13.19 0.15 -15.12
N SER A 189 -13.03 -0.69 -14.10
CA SER A 189 -12.89 -0.21 -12.71
C SER A 189 -11.63 0.62 -12.49
N GLU A 190 -10.53 0.27 -13.16
CA GLU A 190 -9.29 1.06 -13.13
C GLU A 190 -9.49 2.44 -13.77
N LEU A 191 -10.15 2.49 -14.93
CA LEU A 191 -10.47 3.75 -15.59
C LEU A 191 -11.42 4.62 -14.76
N GLU A 192 -12.33 4.02 -14.01
CA GLU A 192 -13.22 4.75 -13.09
C GLU A 192 -12.42 5.42 -11.96
N ILE A 193 -11.46 4.70 -11.36
CA ILE A 193 -10.55 5.25 -10.35
C ILE A 193 -9.65 6.34 -10.97
N ALA A 194 -9.10 6.10 -12.16
CA ALA A 194 -8.25 7.08 -12.86
C ALA A 194 -9.01 8.35 -13.28
N ARG A 195 -10.32 8.23 -13.53
CA ARG A 195 -11.19 9.38 -13.82
C ARG A 195 -11.47 10.21 -12.57
N TRP A 196 -11.34 9.63 -11.38
CA TRP A 196 -11.60 10.32 -10.13
C TRP A 196 -10.53 11.38 -9.85
N ASN A 197 -10.90 12.65 -10.05
CA ASN A 197 -9.99 13.78 -9.87
C ASN A 197 -10.06 14.32 -8.43
N LEU A 198 -8.99 14.06 -7.67
CA LEU A 198 -8.85 14.51 -6.29
C LEU A 198 -9.04 16.02 -6.11
N TYR A 199 -8.54 16.84 -7.04
CA TYR A 199 -8.65 18.30 -6.92
C TYR A 199 -10.09 18.76 -7.09
N ASP A 200 -10.82 18.16 -8.02
CA ASP A 200 -12.21 18.55 -8.28
C ASP A 200 -13.12 18.21 -7.11
N GLU A 201 -12.93 17.04 -6.48
CA GLU A 201 -13.68 16.63 -5.29
C GLU A 201 -13.43 17.53 -4.08
N ILE A 202 -12.16 17.90 -3.83
CA ILE A 202 -11.83 18.82 -2.74
C ILE A 202 -12.42 20.20 -3.02
N THR A 203 -12.36 20.66 -4.27
CA THR A 203 -12.99 21.93 -4.66
C THR A 203 -14.50 21.90 -4.44
N ASP A 204 -15.19 20.84 -4.84
CA ASP A 204 -16.65 20.76 -4.70
C ASP A 204 -17.07 20.71 -3.21
N LEU A 205 -16.27 20.05 -2.35
CA LEU A 205 -16.42 20.12 -0.89
C LEU A 205 -16.18 21.52 -0.30
N PHE A 206 -15.26 22.28 -0.87
CA PHE A 206 -15.01 23.66 -0.45
C PHE A 206 -16.18 24.56 -0.83
N LEU A 207 -16.63 24.48 -2.09
CA LEU A 207 -17.69 25.33 -2.62
C LEU A 207 -19.04 25.06 -1.94
N SER A 208 -19.35 23.81 -1.63
CA SER A 208 -20.60 23.47 -0.93
C SER A 208 -20.69 24.02 0.50
N GLU A 209 -19.55 24.20 1.19
CA GLU A 209 -19.51 24.75 2.55
C GLU A 209 -19.44 26.29 2.55
N PHE A 210 -18.70 26.89 1.61
CA PHE A 210 -18.36 28.32 1.66
C PHE A 210 -19.01 29.20 0.60
N CYS A 211 -19.53 28.61 -0.47
CA CYS A 211 -20.18 29.36 -1.54
C CYS A 211 -21.68 29.10 -1.52
N ILE A 212 -22.46 30.12 -1.83
CA ILE A 212 -23.90 29.94 -2.04
C ILE A 212 -24.08 29.31 -3.41
N TYR A 213 -24.07 27.98 -3.42
CA TYR A 213 -24.31 27.19 -4.61
C TYR A 213 -25.83 27.07 -4.81
N THR A 214 -26.40 27.76 -5.81
CA THR A 214 -27.77 27.50 -6.24
C THR A 214 -27.78 26.24 -7.09
N TYR A 215 -28.46 25.20 -6.58
CA TYR A 215 -28.65 23.90 -7.22
C TYR A 215 -29.41 23.99 -8.55
#